data_AF-A0A978SD21-F1
#
_entry.id   AF-A0A978SD21-F1
#
_cell.length_a   1.000
_cell.length_b   1.000
_cell.length_c   1.000
_cell.angle_alpha   90.00
_cell.angle_beta   90.00
_cell.angle_gamma   90.00
#
_symmetry.space_group_name_H-M   'P 1'
#
loop_
_entity.id
_entity.type
_entity.pdbx_description
1 polymer ?
#
loop_
_entity_poly.entity_id
_entity_poly.type
_entity_poly.pdbx_seq_one_letter_code
_entity_poly.pdbx_strand_id
1 'polypeptide(L)'
;MYVWISLIILLLLTVAYSVLVYYASPLRDPSFQPNSGNAGSLLPWLQGIRESDWIRGATVLAGLLASNFAWLLWQLNQPQRLRLLARRPRSRTKLAIQSLFIGAYAGIGFVFFAGLWILFMGYLMVQWLVD
;
A
#
# COMPACT_ATOMS: atom_id res chain seq x y z
N MET A 1 -5.59 18.85 6.61
CA MET A 1 -4.72 19.27 5.49
C MET A 1 -3.63 18.23 5.22
N TYR A 2 -2.79 17.87 6.21
CA TYR A 2 -1.67 16.94 6.02
C TYR A 2 -2.06 15.55 5.47
N VAL A 3 -3.16 14.94 5.93
CA VAL A 3 -3.59 13.61 5.47
C VAL A 3 -3.91 13.61 3.97
N TRP A 4 -4.63 14.63 3.50
CA TRP A 4 -4.95 14.78 2.08
C TRP A 4 -3.72 15.01 1.21
N ILE A 5 -2.78 15.83 1.66
CA ILE A 5 -1.51 16.05 0.93
C ILE A 5 -0.72 14.74 0.84
N SER A 6 -0.60 14.01 1.96
CA SER A 6 0.09 12.71 1.96
C SER A 6 -0.60 11.69 1.07
N LEU A 7 -1.94 11.69 0.99
CA LEU A 7 -2.67 10.84 0.06
C LEU A 7 -2.34 11.15 -1.39
N ILE A 8 -2.37 12.43 -1.77
CA ILE A 8 -2.03 12.87 -3.14
C ILE A 8 -0.61 12.43 -3.50
N ILE A 9 0.36 12.63 -2.59
CA ILE A 9 1.75 12.21 -2.80
C ILE A 9 1.84 10.69 -2.98
N LEU A 10 1.15 9.90 -2.15
CA LEU A 10 1.14 8.45 -2.26
C LEU A 10 0.50 7.96 -3.56
N LEU A 11 -0.56 8.63 -4.02
CA LEU A 11 -1.18 8.33 -5.32
C LEU A 11 -0.23 8.64 -6.48
N LEU A 12 0.45 9.78 -6.45
CA LEU A 12 1.48 10.12 -7.44
C LEU A 12 2.64 9.11 -7.42
N LEU A 13 3.08 8.70 -6.23
CA LEU A 13 4.13 7.68 -6.08
C LEU A 13 3.66 6.33 -6.63
N THR A 14 2.40 5.97 -6.43
CA THR A 14 1.79 4.75 -6.99
C THR A 14 1.79 4.81 -8.51
N VAL A 15 1.39 5.93 -9.11
CA VAL A 15 1.44 6.12 -10.57
C VAL A 15 2.88 6.03 -11.08
N ALA A 16 3.83 6.72 -10.43
CA ALA A 16 5.24 6.66 -10.80
C ALA A 16 5.80 5.22 -10.70
N TYR A 17 5.43 4.48 -9.66
CA TYR A 17 5.81 3.08 -9.49
C TYR A 17 5.22 2.20 -10.60
N SER A 18 3.94 2.37 -10.95
CA SER A 18 3.31 1.63 -12.03
C SER A 18 3.97 1.90 -13.38
N VAL A 19 4.33 3.16 -13.66
CA VAL A 19 5.08 3.53 -14.87
C VAL A 19 6.47 2.88 -14.88
N LEU A 20 7.17 2.89 -13.74
CA LEU A 20 8.47 2.23 -13.60
C LEU A 20 8.37 0.73 -13.89
N VAL A 21 7.40 0.04 -13.28
CA VAL A 21 7.11 -1.38 -13.49
C VAL A 21 6.80 -1.66 -14.97
N TYR A 22 5.98 -0.82 -15.59
CA TYR A 22 5.62 -0.96 -17.01
C TYR A 22 6.85 -0.92 -17.94
N TYR A 23 7.79 -0.01 -17.67
CA TYR A 23 9.03 0.12 -18.46
C TYR A 23 10.08 -0.91 -18.09
N ALA A 24 10.11 -1.37 -16.84
CA ALA A 24 11.01 -2.41 -16.38
C ALA A 24 10.61 -3.80 -16.91
N SER A 25 9.33 -3.98 -17.26
CA SER A 25 8.75 -5.25 -17.69
C SER A 25 9.49 -5.85 -18.91
N PRO A 26 9.88 -7.13 -18.86
CA PRO A 26 10.49 -7.82 -19.99
C PRO A 26 9.57 -7.93 -21.21
N LEU A 27 8.26 -7.76 -21.03
CA LEU A 27 7.28 -7.73 -22.13
C LEU A 27 7.50 -6.58 -23.12
N ARG A 28 8.38 -5.61 -22.81
CA ARG A 28 8.74 -4.54 -23.75
C ARG A 28 9.81 -4.96 -24.75
N ASP A 29 10.47 -6.09 -24.52
CA ASP A 29 11.45 -6.64 -25.45
C ASP A 29 10.77 -7.65 -26.39
N PRO A 30 10.75 -7.41 -27.71
CA PRO A 30 10.14 -8.33 -28.67
C PRO A 30 10.85 -9.69 -28.76
N SER A 31 12.07 -9.80 -28.23
CA SER A 31 12.81 -11.07 -28.16
C SER A 31 12.52 -11.87 -26.88
N PHE A 32 11.76 -11.31 -25.93
CA PHE A 32 11.44 -11.99 -24.68
C PHE A 32 10.57 -13.22 -24.92
N GLN A 33 11.03 -14.36 -24.40
CA GLN A 33 10.27 -15.60 -24.37
C GLN A 33 9.89 -15.93 -22.91
N PRO A 34 8.60 -16.11 -22.60
CA PRO A 34 8.13 -16.33 -21.23
C PRO A 34 8.62 -17.63 -20.56
N ASN A 35 9.33 -18.49 -21.30
CA ASN A 35 9.95 -19.71 -20.76
C ASN A 35 11.43 -19.54 -20.38
N SER A 36 12.01 -18.36 -20.56
CA SER A 36 13.35 -18.09 -20.05
C SER A 36 13.23 -17.67 -18.59
N GLY A 37 13.85 -18.40 -17.66
CA GLY A 37 13.90 -18.08 -16.21
C GLY A 37 14.67 -16.78 -15.88
N ASN A 38 14.69 -15.83 -16.81
CA ASN A 38 15.21 -14.48 -16.68
C ASN A 38 14.03 -13.50 -16.76
N ALA A 39 13.12 -13.60 -15.78
CA ALA A 39 12.22 -12.50 -15.43
C ALA A 39 13.05 -11.37 -14.81
N GLY A 40 13.74 -10.61 -15.66
CA GLY A 40 14.68 -9.58 -15.26
C GLY A 40 14.39 -8.27 -15.98
N SER A 41 14.75 -7.15 -15.35
CA SER A 41 14.52 -5.84 -15.95
C SER A 41 15.36 -5.63 -17.21
N LEU A 42 14.73 -5.14 -18.27
CA LEU A 42 15.39 -4.80 -19.54
C LEU A 42 16.35 -3.61 -19.43
N LEU A 43 16.17 -2.78 -18.41
CA LEU A 43 16.96 -1.56 -18.25
C LEU A 43 18.29 -1.89 -17.56
N PRO A 44 19.44 -1.51 -18.16
CA PRO A 44 20.76 -1.86 -17.60
C PRO A 44 20.97 -1.43 -16.15
N TRP A 45 20.37 -0.30 -15.76
CA TRP A 45 20.46 0.23 -14.40
C TRP A 45 19.49 -0.42 -13.40
N LEU A 46 18.57 -1.27 -13.87
CA LEU A 46 17.66 -2.06 -13.04
C LEU A 46 18.09 -3.53 -12.92
N GLN A 47 19.21 -3.93 -13.51
CA GLN A 47 19.72 -5.31 -13.45
C GLN A 47 20.05 -5.79 -12.03
N GLY A 48 20.25 -4.87 -11.08
CA GLY A 48 20.45 -5.18 -9.67
C GLY A 48 19.16 -5.42 -8.87
N ILE A 49 17.99 -5.13 -9.44
CA ILE A 49 16.70 -5.27 -8.77
C ILE A 49 16.23 -6.70 -8.89
N ARG A 50 16.02 -7.35 -7.75
CA ARG A 50 15.51 -8.71 -7.67
C ARG A 50 13.99 -8.70 -7.55
N GLU A 51 13.38 -9.84 -7.83
CA GLU A 51 11.95 -10.09 -7.58
C GLU A 51 11.53 -9.64 -6.17
N SER A 52 12.31 -9.99 -5.14
CA SER A 52 12.06 -9.61 -3.76
C SER A 52 11.97 -8.09 -3.54
N ASP A 53 12.69 -7.30 -4.35
CA ASP A 53 12.67 -5.84 -4.26
C ASP A 53 11.37 -5.26 -4.82
N TRP A 54 10.85 -5.84 -5.91
CA TRP A 54 9.53 -5.50 -6.46
C TRP A 54 8.40 -5.84 -5.48
N ILE A 55 8.44 -7.04 -4.90
CA ILE A 55 7.47 -7.45 -3.88
C ILE A 55 7.54 -6.50 -2.67
N ARG A 56 8.75 -6.13 -2.24
CA ARG A 56 8.95 -5.18 -1.15
C ARG A 56 8.40 -3.79 -1.48
N GLY A 57 8.66 -3.28 -2.68
CA GLY A 57 8.13 -2.00 -3.17
C GLY A 57 6.61 -1.97 -3.16
N ALA A 58 5.97 -3.00 -3.74
CA ALA A 58 4.53 -3.19 -3.71
C ALA A 58 3.98 -3.26 -2.28
N THR A 59 4.63 -4.03 -1.40
CA THR A 59 4.21 -4.18 0.00
C THR A 59 4.28 -2.86 0.76
N VAL A 60 5.37 -2.10 0.59
CA VAL A 60 5.53 -0.78 1.22
C VAL A 60 4.47 0.19 0.72
N LEU A 61 4.25 0.27 -0.60
CA LEU A 61 3.23 1.15 -1.17
C LEU A 61 1.82 0.80 -0.70
N ALA A 62 1.45 -0.48 -0.71
CA ALA A 62 0.16 -0.94 -0.22
C ALA A 62 -0.02 -0.60 1.26
N GLY A 63 1.01 -0.83 2.08
CA GLY A 63 1.00 -0.51 3.50
C GLY A 63 0.83 0.98 3.78
N LEU A 64 1.55 1.83 3.04
CA LEU A 64 1.46 3.29 3.17
C LEU A 64 0.08 3.80 2.76
N LEU A 65 -0.45 3.37 1.61
CA LEU A 65 -1.79 3.75 1.15
C LEU A 65 -2.87 3.28 2.12
N ALA A 66 -2.79 2.03 2.60
CA ALA A 66 -3.78 1.49 3.53
C ALA A 66 -3.75 2.18 4.89
N SER A 67 -2.57 2.46 5.42
CA SER A 67 -2.42 3.22 6.67
C SER A 67 -2.95 4.64 6.51
N ASN A 68 -2.66 5.28 5.37
CA ASN A 68 -3.15 6.63 5.07
C ASN A 68 -4.68 6.66 4.96
N PHE A 69 -5.26 5.68 4.28
CA PHE A 69 -6.71 5.54 4.12
C PHE A 69 -7.42 5.26 5.45
N ALA A 70 -6.91 4.33 6.25
CA ALA A 70 -7.44 4.05 7.59
C ALA A 70 -7.39 5.29 8.48
N TRP A 71 -6.30 6.06 8.42
CA TRP A 71 -6.17 7.31 9.15
C TRP A 71 -7.11 8.41 8.66
N LEU A 72 -7.32 8.50 7.34
CA LEU A 72 -8.29 9.42 6.74
C LEU A 72 -9.71 9.10 7.22
N LEU A 73 -10.12 7.84 7.17
CA LEU A 73 -11.42 7.39 7.67
C LEU A 73 -11.56 7.69 9.16
N TRP A 74 -10.53 7.43 9.96
CA TRP A 74 -10.51 7.78 11.39
C TRP A 74 -10.76 9.28 11.59
N GLN A 75 -10.09 10.13 10.83
CA GLN A 75 -10.20 11.58 10.96
C GLN A 75 -11.60 12.08 10.57
N LEU A 76 -12.17 11.56 9.47
CA LEU A 76 -13.49 11.93 8.97
C LEU A 76 -14.61 11.47 9.91
N ASN A 77 -14.47 10.28 10.47
CA ASN A 77 -15.49 9.65 11.31
C ASN A 77 -15.23 9.81 12.82
N GLN A 78 -14.40 10.77 13.26
CA GLN A 78 -14.24 10.99 14.70
C GLN A 78 -15.58 11.38 15.34
N PRO A 79 -16.20 10.50 16.15
CA PRO A 79 -17.46 10.85 16.78
C PRO A 79 -17.18 11.90 17.86
N GLN A 80 -18.00 12.95 17.89
CA GLN A 80 -17.90 14.02 18.89
C GLN A 80 -17.86 13.47 20.33
N ARG A 81 -18.54 12.33 20.56
CA ARG A 81 -18.51 11.59 21.84
C ARG A 81 -17.12 11.05 22.22
N LEU A 82 -16.28 10.59 21.28
CA LEU A 82 -14.92 10.16 21.61
C LEU A 82 -14.03 11.34 22.01
N ARG A 83 -14.22 12.51 21.38
CA ARG A 83 -13.53 13.76 21.78
C ARG A 83 -13.94 14.21 23.18
N LEU A 84 -15.21 14.08 23.52
CA LEU A 84 -15.74 14.41 24.84
C LEU A 84 -15.31 13.39 25.91
N LEU A 85 -15.33 12.09 25.57
CA LEU A 85 -14.84 11.03 26.44
C LEU A 85 -13.35 11.23 26.75
N ALA A 86 -12.54 11.69 25.78
CA ALA A 86 -11.11 11.97 25.98
C ALA A 86 -10.82 12.94 27.15
N ARG A 87 -11.73 13.89 27.44
CA ARG A 87 -11.57 14.89 28.53
C ARG A 87 -11.90 14.39 29.94
N ARG A 88 -12.66 13.30 30.09
CA ARG A 88 -12.99 12.74 31.42
C ARG A 88 -11.86 11.86 32.00
N PRO A 89 -11.74 11.74 33.34
CA PRO A 89 -10.73 10.89 33.98
C PRO A 89 -10.81 9.44 33.48
N ARG A 90 -9.64 8.78 33.37
CA ARG A 90 -9.46 7.44 32.78
C ARG A 90 -10.31 6.40 33.54
N SER A 91 -11.35 5.86 32.90
CA SER A 91 -12.07 4.66 33.36
C SER A 91 -11.71 3.46 32.49
N ARG A 92 -11.80 2.24 33.04
CA ARG A 92 -11.57 0.99 32.27
C ARG A 92 -12.48 0.89 31.04
N THR A 93 -13.74 1.34 31.17
CA THR A 93 -14.71 1.37 30.07
C THR A 93 -14.29 2.30 28.94
N LYS A 94 -13.68 3.45 29.25
CA LYS A 94 -13.18 4.40 28.24
C LYS A 94 -12.01 3.81 27.45
N LEU A 95 -11.09 3.11 28.13
CA LEU A 95 -9.98 2.42 27.47
C LEU A 95 -10.48 1.32 26.53
N ALA A 96 -11.44 0.50 26.98
CA ALA A 96 -12.03 -0.57 26.16
C ALA A 96 -12.71 -0.04 24.89
N ILE A 97 -13.47 1.06 24.99
CA ILE A 97 -14.11 1.69 23.82
C ILE A 97 -13.04 2.25 22.87
N GLN A 98 -12.01 2.93 23.39
CA GLN A 98 -10.94 3.46 22.55
C GLN A 98 -10.17 2.33 21.82
N SER A 99 -9.85 1.24 22.50
CA SER A 99 -9.17 0.10 21.88
C SER A 99 -10.04 -0.60 20.85
N LEU A 100 -11.35 -0.74 21.08
CA LEU A 100 -12.29 -1.29 20.09
C LEU A 100 -12.32 -0.44 18.82
N PHE A 101 -12.40 0.89 18.97
CA PHE A 101 -12.37 1.82 17.85
C PHE A 101 -11.04 1.71 17.09
N ILE A 102 -9.89 1.77 17.78
CA ILE A 102 -8.58 1.62 17.13
C ILE A 102 -8.50 0.29 16.37
N GLY A 103 -8.94 -0.81 17.00
CA GLY A 103 -8.98 -2.13 16.39
C GLY A 103 -9.85 -2.18 15.13
N ALA A 104 -11.01 -1.52 15.13
CA ALA A 104 -11.89 -1.47 13.96
C ALA A 104 -11.23 -0.80 12.76
N TYR A 105 -10.58 0.36 12.95
CA TYR A 105 -9.89 1.04 11.85
C TYR A 105 -8.60 0.34 11.42
N ALA A 106 -7.89 -0.31 12.36
CA ALA A 106 -6.78 -1.20 12.01
C ALA A 106 -7.26 -2.37 11.15
N GLY A 107 -8.41 -2.96 11.46
CA GLY A 107 -9.04 -4.02 10.66
C GLY A 107 -9.43 -3.54 9.26
N ILE A 108 -10.05 -2.36 9.14
CA ILE A 108 -10.35 -1.75 7.84
C ILE A 108 -9.06 -1.51 7.04
N GLY A 109 -8.02 -0.97 7.68
CA GLY A 109 -6.71 -0.78 7.08
C GLY A 109 -6.10 -2.08 6.60
N PHE A 110 -6.22 -3.17 7.38
CA PHE A 110 -5.73 -4.49 6.98
C PHE A 110 -6.47 -5.04 5.76
N VAL A 111 -7.80 -4.94 5.72
CA VAL A 111 -8.59 -5.37 4.55
C VAL A 111 -8.21 -4.58 3.30
N PHE A 112 -8.05 -3.26 3.44
CA PHE A 112 -7.65 -2.41 2.32
C PHE A 112 -6.22 -2.70 1.87
N PHE A 113 -5.30 -2.94 2.81
CA PHE A 113 -3.94 -3.41 2.53
C PHE A 113 -3.95 -4.70 1.73
N ALA A 114 -4.71 -5.72 2.17
CA ALA A 114 -4.80 -6.99 1.47
C ALA A 114 -5.30 -6.81 0.03
N GLY A 115 -6.34 -5.98 -0.18
CA GLY A 115 -6.85 -5.67 -1.51
C GLY A 115 -5.80 -4.97 -2.40
N LEU A 116 -5.13 -3.94 -1.90
CA LEU A 116 -4.06 -3.26 -2.64
C LEU A 116 -2.88 -4.17 -2.94
N TRP A 117 -2.48 -5.00 -1.97
CA TRP A 117 -1.38 -5.93 -2.13
C TRP A 117 -1.68 -6.95 -3.22
N ILE A 118 -2.89 -7.54 -3.23
CA ILE A 118 -3.33 -8.43 -4.31
C ILE A 118 -3.29 -7.73 -5.66
N LEU A 119 -3.78 -6.49 -5.75
CA LEU A 119 -3.76 -5.72 -7.00
C LEU A 119 -2.33 -5.45 -7.49
N PHE A 120 -1.42 -5.04 -6.61
CA PHE A 120 -0.03 -4.77 -6.98
C PHE A 120 0.73 -6.04 -7.35
N MET A 121 0.55 -7.12 -6.61
CA MET A 121 1.14 -8.42 -6.95
C MET A 121 0.61 -8.94 -8.29
N GLY A 122 -0.71 -8.88 -8.49
CA GLY A 122 -1.33 -9.24 -9.76
C GLY A 122 -0.77 -8.40 -10.92
N TYR A 123 -0.56 -7.10 -10.71
CA TYR A 123 0.08 -6.26 -11.72
C TYR A 123 1.53 -6.66 -12.00
N LEU A 124 2.34 -6.95 -10.96
CA LEU A 124 3.72 -7.41 -11.13
C LEU A 124 3.82 -8.75 -11.88
N MET A 125 2.91 -9.70 -11.57
CA MET A 125 2.83 -10.98 -12.28
C MET A 125 2.42 -10.79 -13.74
N VAL A 126 1.43 -9.94 -14.01
CA VAL A 126 1.05 -9.59 -15.40
C VAL A 126 2.20 -8.95 -16.16
N GLN A 127 3.07 -8.20 -15.48
CA GLN A 127 4.25 -7.59 -16.07
C GLN A 127 5.47 -8.52 -16.11
N TRP A 128 5.35 -9.80 -15.69
CA TRP A 128 6.46 -10.76 -15.68
C TRP A 128 7.68 -10.28 -14.89
N LEU A 129 7.44 -9.58 -13.78
CA LEU A 129 8.49 -9.16 -12.83
C LEU A 129 8.54 -10.02 -11.56
N VAL A 130 7.51 -10.85 -11.35
CA VAL A 130 7.33 -11.78 -10.23
C VAL A 130 6.65 -13.02 -10.78
N ASP A 131 7.14 -14.20 -10.39
CA ASP A 131 6.62 -15.52 -10.80
C ASP A 131 5.64 -16.10 -9.76
#